data_AF-A0A3D4JL35-F1
#
_entry.id   AF-A0A3D4JL35-F1
#
_cell.length_a   1.000
_cell.length_b   1.000
_cell.length_c   1.000
_cell.angle_alpha   90.00
_cell.angle_beta   90.00
_cell.angle_gamma   90.00
#
_symmetry.space_group_name_H-M   'P 1'
#
loop_
_entity.id
_entity.type
_entity.pdbx_description
1 polymer ?
#
loop_
_entity_poly.entity_id
_entity_poly.type
_entity_poly.pdbx_seq_one_letter_code
_entity_poly.pdbx_strand_id
1 'polypeptide(L)'
;MRMIDRDTLADVPDVGQGLEYRIIKASTENSLENMMKYIKTKRYPMSRIRRILLSALIGIRKSDLDILPPYGRILAVNDRGTDILAEAKGKAAIPFATSLSKLGELDENCKRYSELEAFATDIYSLATTEIQPTETDYRAKIGITNMTEQR
;
A
#
# COMPACT_ATOMS: atom_id res chain seq x y z
N MET A 1 -6.71 -5.90 14.68
CA MET A 1 -6.06 -5.45 15.94
C MET A 1 -6.08 -6.47 17.07
N ARG A 2 -6.97 -7.48 17.11
CA ARG A 2 -6.94 -8.49 18.18
C ARG A 2 -5.79 -9.50 18.06
N MET A 3 -5.22 -9.64 16.87
CA MET A 3 -4.14 -10.58 16.56
C MET A 3 -2.76 -9.93 16.42
N ILE A 4 -2.67 -8.60 16.48
CA ILE A 4 -1.38 -7.90 16.43
C ILE A 4 -0.87 -7.75 17.86
N ASP A 5 0.39 -8.13 18.10
CA ASP A 5 1.04 -7.91 19.39
C ASP A 5 1.52 -6.46 19.54
N ARG A 6 2.00 -6.14 20.75
CA ARG A 6 2.43 -4.79 21.09
C ARG A 6 3.66 -4.34 20.32
N ASP A 7 4.63 -5.22 20.16
CA ASP A 7 5.92 -4.87 19.59
C ASP A 7 5.77 -4.63 18.09
N THR A 8 5.00 -5.49 17.41
CA THR A 8 4.58 -5.26 16.02
C THR A 8 3.83 -3.94 15.88
N LEU A 9 2.92 -3.60 16.80
CA LEU A 9 2.18 -2.35 16.75
C LEU A 9 3.07 -1.12 16.99
N ALA A 10 4.08 -1.24 17.86
CA ALA A 10 5.07 -0.18 18.10
C ALA A 10 5.97 0.07 16.88
N ASP A 11 6.11 -0.92 16.00
CA ASP A 11 6.85 -0.83 14.73
C ASP A 11 6.00 -0.28 13.57
N VAL A 12 4.71 -0.02 13.77
CA VAL A 12 3.87 0.62 12.75
C VAL A 12 4.23 2.10 12.59
N PRO A 13 4.29 2.64 11.36
CA PRO A 13 4.47 4.06 11.11
C PRO A 13 3.53 4.96 11.92
N ASP A 14 4.01 6.16 12.29
CA ASP A 14 3.27 7.15 13.07
C ASP A 14 2.88 6.72 14.51
N VAL A 15 3.16 5.48 14.95
CA VAL A 15 2.97 5.04 16.34
C VAL A 15 4.13 5.51 17.20
N GLY A 16 3.86 6.54 18.02
CA GLY A 16 4.78 7.00 19.07
C GLY A 16 4.51 6.30 20.40
N GLN A 17 5.51 6.34 21.29
CA GLN A 17 5.50 5.69 22.60
C GLN A 17 4.17 5.87 23.35
N GLY A 18 3.60 4.75 23.80
CA GLY A 18 2.38 4.71 24.61
C GLY A 18 1.09 4.62 23.80
N LEU A 19 1.10 4.90 22.50
CA LEU A 19 -0.11 4.84 21.67
C LEU A 19 -0.56 3.40 21.42
N GLU A 20 0.38 2.46 21.33
CA GLU A 20 0.16 1.02 21.19
C GLU A 20 -0.78 0.48 22.27
N TYR A 21 -0.61 0.91 23.54
CA TYR A 21 -1.52 0.53 24.63
C TYR A 21 -2.93 1.05 24.44
N ARG A 22 -3.07 2.27 23.91
CA ARG A 22 -4.37 2.89 23.67
C ARG A 22 -5.11 2.20 22.53
N ILE A 23 -4.40 1.83 21.47
CA ILE A 23 -4.95 1.10 20.32
C ILE A 23 -5.40 -0.30 20.76
N ILE A 24 -4.60 -1.01 21.57
CA ILE A 24 -4.98 -2.32 22.13
C ILE A 24 -6.24 -2.19 22.97
N LYS A 25 -6.33 -1.18 23.86
CA LYS A 25 -7.56 -0.92 24.64
C LYS A 25 -8.76 -0.62 23.75
N ALA A 26 -8.57 0.17 22.69
CA ALA A 26 -9.64 0.50 21.75
C ALA A 26 -10.12 -0.71 20.91
N SER A 27 -9.39 -1.82 20.88
CA SER A 27 -9.77 -3.01 20.11
C SER A 27 -11.02 -3.74 20.64
N THR A 28 -11.50 -3.35 21.82
CA THR A 28 -12.76 -3.83 22.41
C THR A 28 -13.98 -3.08 21.89
N GLU A 29 -13.78 -1.94 21.21
CA GLU A 29 -14.88 -1.15 20.64
C GLU A 29 -15.62 -1.92 19.54
N ASN A 30 -16.92 -1.64 19.40
CA ASN A 30 -17.83 -2.36 18.50
C ASN A 30 -17.93 -1.74 17.08
N SER A 31 -17.24 -0.63 16.83
CA SER A 31 -17.20 0.01 15.53
C SER A 31 -15.86 0.69 15.28
N LEU A 32 -15.45 0.77 14.00
CA LEU A 32 -14.22 1.45 13.62
C LEU A 32 -14.27 2.95 13.99
N GLU A 33 -15.44 3.58 13.91
CA GLU A 33 -15.61 4.97 14.29
C GLU A 33 -15.39 5.18 15.80
N ASN A 34 -15.99 4.34 16.64
CA ASN A 34 -15.81 4.41 18.10
C ASN A 34 -14.37 4.11 18.49
N MET A 35 -13.76 3.11 17.86
CA MET A 35 -12.34 2.80 18.02
C MET A 35 -11.45 4.02 17.71
N MET A 36 -11.66 4.66 16.55
CA MET A 36 -10.89 5.85 16.16
C MET A 36 -11.12 7.04 17.10
N LYS A 37 -12.35 7.26 17.56
CA LYS A 37 -12.68 8.30 18.56
C LYS A 37 -12.00 8.03 19.89
N TYR A 38 -11.95 6.77 20.34
CA TYR A 38 -11.26 6.38 21.57
C TYR A 38 -9.75 6.66 21.49
N ILE A 39 -9.12 6.33 20.35
CA ILE A 39 -7.68 6.52 20.13
C ILE A 39 -7.32 8.02 20.02
N LYS A 40 -8.24 8.85 19.51
CA LYS A 40 -8.03 10.29 19.28
C LYS A 40 -7.53 11.01 20.54
N THR A 41 -6.49 11.82 20.33
CA THR A 41 -5.97 12.78 21.31
C THR A 41 -5.59 14.08 20.61
N LYS A 42 -5.18 15.11 21.37
CA LYS A 42 -4.63 16.35 20.78
C LYS A 42 -3.37 16.07 19.93
N ARG A 43 -2.52 15.12 20.33
CA ARG A 43 -1.29 14.74 19.64
C ARG A 43 -1.53 13.88 18.39
N TYR A 44 -2.63 13.12 18.37
CA TYR A 44 -2.96 12.18 17.30
C TYR A 44 -4.28 12.58 16.60
N PRO A 45 -4.20 13.40 15.52
CA PRO A 45 -5.36 13.78 14.73
C PRO A 45 -5.94 12.59 13.98
N MET A 46 -7.20 12.71 13.54
CA MET A 46 -7.96 11.59 12.95
C MET A 46 -7.30 11.04 11.68
N SER A 47 -6.72 11.90 10.84
CA SER A 47 -5.98 11.49 9.63
C SER A 47 -4.77 10.63 9.95
N ARG A 48 -4.01 10.96 11.01
CA ARG A 48 -2.87 10.16 11.47
C ARG A 48 -3.34 8.80 11.99
N ILE A 49 -4.44 8.76 12.76
CA ILE A 49 -5.01 7.51 13.26
C ILE A 49 -5.43 6.59 12.11
N ARG A 50 -6.12 7.13 11.09
CA ARG A 50 -6.47 6.36 9.90
C ARG A 50 -5.26 5.75 9.21
N ARG A 51 -4.17 6.51 9.04
CA ARG A 51 -2.91 6.00 8.47
C ARG A 51 -2.27 4.90 9.32
N ILE A 52 -2.25 5.07 10.65
CA ILE A 52 -1.74 4.04 11.58
C ILE A 52 -2.54 2.75 11.43
N LEU A 53 -3.88 2.83 11.47
CA LEU A 53 -4.74 1.65 11.37
C LEU A 53 -4.58 0.96 10.01
N LEU A 54 -4.47 1.73 8.92
CA LEU A 54 -4.26 1.19 7.58
C LEU A 54 -2.88 0.55 7.43
N SER A 55 -1.82 1.20 7.94
CA SER A 55 -0.46 0.66 7.93
C SER A 55 -0.38 -0.63 8.74
N ALA A 56 -1.02 -0.69 9.90
CA ALA A 56 -1.12 -1.89 10.71
C ALA A 56 -1.92 -3.01 10.02
N LEU A 57 -2.97 -2.64 9.28
CA LEU A 57 -3.78 -3.61 8.52
C LEU A 57 -3.00 -4.22 7.37
N ILE A 58 -2.31 -3.39 6.58
CA ILE A 58 -1.50 -3.81 5.41
C ILE A 58 -0.18 -4.46 5.85
N GLY A 59 0.30 -4.16 7.05
CA GLY A 59 1.57 -4.67 7.58
C GLY A 59 2.78 -3.83 7.18
N ILE A 60 2.60 -2.52 6.98
CA ILE A 60 3.70 -1.55 6.76
C ILE A 60 4.39 -1.28 8.10
N ARG A 61 5.72 -1.32 8.08
CA ARG A 61 6.63 -1.10 9.21
C ARG A 61 7.40 0.20 9.06
N LYS A 62 8.00 0.69 10.15
CA LYS A 62 8.84 1.91 10.13
C LYS A 62 10.02 1.76 9.17
N SER A 63 10.66 0.58 9.15
CA SER A 63 11.78 0.30 8.25
C SER A 63 11.41 0.40 6.77
N ASP A 64 10.14 0.15 6.40
CA ASP A 64 9.67 0.31 5.03
C ASP A 64 9.60 1.80 4.61
N LEU A 65 9.74 2.76 5.53
CA LEU A 65 9.78 4.19 5.21
C LEU A 65 11.20 4.71 4.98
N ASP A 66 12.22 3.97 5.42
CA ASP A 66 13.62 4.32 5.24
C ASP A 66 14.14 3.93 3.85
N ILE A 67 13.38 3.10 3.13
CA ILE A 67 13.71 2.60 1.80
C ILE A 67 13.04 3.51 0.75
N LEU A 68 13.86 4.04 -0.18
CA LEU A 68 13.33 4.75 -1.34
C LEU A 68 12.55 3.78 -2.25
N PRO A 69 11.53 4.24 -2.99
CA PRO A 69 10.73 3.36 -3.85
C PRO A 69 11.62 2.48 -4.74
N PRO A 70 11.55 1.14 -4.60
CA PRO A 70 12.50 0.25 -5.24
C PRO A 70 12.21 0.06 -6.74
N TYR A 71 11.00 0.40 -7.18
CA TYR A 71 10.60 0.35 -8.58
C TYR A 71 9.52 1.38 -8.93
N GLY A 72 9.33 1.61 -10.24
CA GLY A 72 8.15 2.27 -10.80
C GLY A 72 7.20 1.25 -11.45
N ARG A 73 5.98 1.09 -10.91
CA ARG A 73 4.94 0.28 -11.58
C ARG A 73 4.13 1.13 -12.54
N ILE A 74 4.14 0.74 -13.81
CA ILE A 74 3.36 1.42 -14.86
C ILE A 74 1.94 0.85 -14.86
N LEU A 75 0.97 1.66 -14.45
CA LEU A 75 -0.44 1.26 -14.37
C LEU A 75 -1.19 1.47 -15.70
N ALA A 76 -0.85 2.53 -16.42
CA ALA A 76 -1.44 2.88 -17.71
C ALA A 76 -0.46 3.71 -18.55
N VAL A 77 -0.61 3.66 -19.87
CA VAL A 77 0.23 4.42 -20.80
C VAL A 77 -0.54 4.72 -22.10
N ASN A 78 -0.21 5.83 -22.75
CA ASN A 78 -0.65 6.15 -24.12
C ASN A 78 0.52 6.00 -25.11
N ASP A 79 0.29 6.27 -26.40
CA ASP A 79 1.31 6.09 -27.44
C ASP A 79 2.60 6.88 -27.13
N ARG A 80 2.46 8.17 -26.81
CA ARG A 80 3.59 9.03 -26.43
C ARG A 80 4.32 8.52 -25.18
N GLY A 81 3.58 8.04 -24.18
CA GLY A 81 4.17 7.48 -22.97
C GLY A 81 4.94 6.20 -23.26
N THR A 82 4.50 5.42 -24.25
CA THR A 82 5.20 4.20 -24.69
C THR A 82 6.55 4.54 -25.29
N ASP A 83 6.63 5.58 -26.14
CA ASP A 83 7.88 6.08 -26.70
C ASP A 83 8.86 6.55 -25.60
N ILE A 84 8.35 7.32 -24.63
CA ILE A 84 9.16 7.82 -23.50
C ILE A 84 9.70 6.65 -22.66
N LEU A 85 8.87 5.65 -22.36
CA LEU A 85 9.30 4.48 -21.59
C LEU A 85 10.30 3.62 -22.36
N ALA A 86 10.16 3.51 -23.68
CA ALA A 86 11.13 2.84 -24.53
C ALA A 86 12.50 3.52 -24.48
N GLU A 87 12.53 4.86 -24.53
CA GLU A 87 13.77 5.64 -24.44
C GLU A 87 14.40 5.59 -23.04
N ALA A 88 13.58 5.59 -21.99
CA ALA A 88 14.02 5.56 -20.59
C ALA A 88 14.59 4.19 -20.16
N LYS A 89 14.31 3.13 -20.93
CA LYS A 89 14.76 1.78 -20.61
C LYS A 89 16.29 1.72 -20.56
N GLY A 90 16.83 1.26 -19.42
CA GLY A 90 18.27 1.20 -19.16
C GLY A 90 18.92 2.54 -18.79
N LYS A 91 18.18 3.65 -18.75
CA LYS A 91 18.65 4.98 -18.33
C LYS A 91 18.00 5.46 -17.02
N ALA A 92 16.85 4.88 -16.64
CA ALA A 92 16.11 5.28 -15.46
C ALA A 92 16.87 4.96 -14.15
N ALA A 93 16.68 5.82 -13.15
CA ALA A 93 17.31 5.69 -11.83
C ALA A 93 16.78 4.50 -11.00
N ILE A 94 15.56 4.05 -11.30
CA ILE A 94 14.94 2.87 -10.69
C ILE A 94 14.39 1.96 -11.79
N PRO A 95 14.35 0.64 -11.58
CA PRO A 95 13.69 -0.27 -12.50
C PRO A 95 12.20 0.06 -12.60
N PHE A 96 11.61 -0.21 -13.76
CA PHE A 96 10.18 -0.02 -13.98
C PHE A 96 9.61 -1.13 -14.85
N ALA A 97 8.36 -1.52 -14.58
CA ALA A 97 7.63 -2.48 -15.40
C ALA A 97 6.12 -2.34 -15.19
N THR A 98 5.36 -3.00 -16.06
CA THR A 98 3.89 -3.10 -15.94
C THR A 98 3.47 -4.25 -15.01
N SER A 99 4.25 -5.34 -15.01
CA SER A 99 3.97 -6.54 -14.24
C SER A 99 4.54 -6.43 -12.83
N LEU A 100 3.66 -6.50 -11.82
CA LEU A 100 4.05 -6.50 -10.42
C LEU A 100 4.92 -7.72 -10.07
N SER A 101 4.62 -8.89 -10.66
CA SER A 101 5.41 -10.12 -10.46
C SER A 101 6.85 -9.94 -10.94
N LYS A 102 7.06 -9.36 -12.12
CA LYS A 102 8.42 -9.09 -12.63
C LYS A 102 9.18 -8.09 -11.77
N LEU A 103 8.49 -7.13 -11.17
CA LEU A 103 9.11 -6.17 -10.25
C LEU A 103 9.54 -6.88 -8.97
N GLY A 104 8.69 -7.71 -8.39
CA GLY A 104 8.99 -8.45 -7.16
C GLY A 104 10.15 -9.45 -7.27
N GLU A 105 10.51 -9.88 -8.48
CA GLU A 105 11.63 -10.81 -8.72
C GLU A 105 13.02 -10.12 -8.77
N LEU A 106 13.09 -8.78 -8.73
CA LEU A 106 14.34 -8.05 -8.94
C LEU A 106 15.29 -8.12 -7.74
N ASP A 107 14.78 -7.87 -6.54
CA ASP A 107 15.51 -7.94 -5.27
C ASP A 107 14.54 -8.03 -4.07
N GLU A 108 15.08 -8.20 -2.86
CA GLU A 108 14.28 -8.36 -1.63
C GLU A 108 13.44 -7.12 -1.28
N ASN A 109 13.92 -5.91 -1.58
CA ASN A 109 13.13 -4.70 -1.35
C ASN A 109 11.98 -4.63 -2.36
N CYS A 110 12.25 -4.90 -3.64
CA CYS A 110 11.21 -4.98 -4.66
C CYS A 110 10.16 -6.03 -4.29
N LYS A 111 10.58 -7.21 -3.84
CA LYS A 111 9.69 -8.26 -3.36
C LYS A 111 8.81 -7.77 -2.22
N ARG A 112 9.42 -7.21 -1.16
CA ARG A 112 8.70 -6.66 0.01
C ARG A 112 7.62 -5.65 -0.39
N TYR A 113 7.94 -4.72 -1.29
CA TYR A 113 6.99 -3.71 -1.74
C TYR A 113 5.90 -4.29 -2.63
N SER A 114 6.23 -5.25 -3.50
CA SER A 114 5.23 -5.93 -4.32
C SER A 114 4.22 -6.74 -3.51
N GLU A 115 4.67 -7.37 -2.41
CA GLU A 115 3.80 -8.08 -1.48
C GLU A 115 2.88 -7.13 -0.72
N LEU A 116 3.41 -5.99 -0.25
CA LEU A 116 2.59 -4.93 0.37
C LEU A 116 1.54 -4.37 -0.58
N GLU A 117 1.92 -4.11 -1.83
CA GLU A 117 1.03 -3.58 -2.86
C GLU A 117 -0.08 -4.59 -3.21
N ALA A 118 0.28 -5.84 -3.50
CA ALA A 118 -0.69 -6.90 -3.78
C ALA A 118 -1.66 -7.13 -2.61
N PHE A 119 -1.14 -7.14 -1.37
CA PHE A 119 -1.98 -7.32 -0.19
C PHE A 119 -2.92 -6.15 0.06
N ALA A 120 -2.47 -4.91 -0.18
CA ALA A 120 -3.34 -3.74 -0.12
C ALA A 120 -4.49 -3.82 -1.13
N THR A 121 -4.20 -4.29 -2.35
CA THR A 121 -5.21 -4.55 -3.39
C THR A 121 -6.19 -5.64 -2.96
N ASP A 122 -5.72 -6.75 -2.39
CA ASP A 122 -6.60 -7.82 -1.89
C ASP A 122 -7.54 -7.32 -0.78
N ILE A 123 -7.05 -6.52 0.17
CA ILE A 123 -7.88 -5.90 1.21
C ILE A 123 -8.91 -4.95 0.59
N TYR A 124 -8.54 -4.17 -0.42
CA TYR A 124 -9.46 -3.30 -1.13
C TYR A 124 -10.55 -4.10 -1.85
N SER A 125 -10.18 -5.18 -2.54
CA SER A 125 -11.09 -6.11 -3.22
C SER A 125 -12.09 -6.80 -2.31
N LEU A 126 -11.77 -6.96 -1.02
CA LEU A 126 -12.70 -7.46 0.00
C LEU A 126 -13.69 -6.39 0.49
N ALA A 127 -13.34 -5.11 0.33
CA ALA A 127 -14.15 -3.98 0.78
C ALA A 127 -15.12 -3.46 -0.31
N THR A 128 -15.07 -4.01 -1.52
CA THR A 128 -16.00 -3.67 -2.61
C THR A 128 -17.36 -4.35 -2.42
N THR A 129 -18.42 -3.78 -3.02
CA THR A 129 -19.78 -4.32 -2.94
C THR A 129 -19.86 -5.76 -3.44
N GLU A 130 -19.17 -6.05 -4.54
CA GLU A 130 -18.95 -7.40 -5.03
C GLU A 130 -17.50 -7.78 -4.76
N ILE A 131 -17.30 -8.86 -4.01
CA ILE A 131 -15.96 -9.36 -3.67
C ILE A 131 -15.25 -9.73 -4.98
N GLN A 132 -14.11 -9.11 -5.21
CA GLN A 132 -13.27 -9.41 -6.37
C GLN A 132 -12.28 -10.54 -6.05
N PRO A 133 -11.75 -11.24 -7.08
CA PRO A 133 -10.71 -12.23 -6.87
C PRO A 133 -9.46 -11.64 -6.20
N THR A 134 -8.73 -12.45 -5.43
CA THR A 134 -7.40 -12.10 -4.89
C THR A 134 -6.34 -12.05 -5.99
N GLU A 135 -5.15 -11.51 -5.74
CA GLU A 135 -4.02 -11.49 -6.68
C GLU A 135 -4.36 -10.84 -8.03
N THR A 136 -5.32 -9.92 -8.06
CA THR A 136 -5.68 -9.18 -9.27
C THR A 136 -4.50 -8.35 -9.77
N ASP A 137 -3.67 -7.85 -8.85
CA ASP A 137 -2.51 -7.03 -9.16
C ASP A 137 -1.42 -7.75 -9.95
N TYR A 138 -1.21 -9.04 -9.68
CA TYR A 138 -0.28 -9.88 -10.45
C TYR A 138 -0.80 -10.22 -11.84
N ARG A 139 -2.13 -10.17 -12.03
CA ARG A 139 -2.82 -10.54 -13.28
C ARG A 139 -3.29 -9.33 -14.10
N ALA A 140 -3.16 -8.14 -13.54
CA ALA A 140 -3.59 -6.90 -14.17
C ALA A 140 -2.85 -6.67 -15.48
N LYS A 141 -3.61 -6.40 -16.54
CA LYS A 141 -3.08 -5.95 -17.83
C LYS A 141 -2.96 -4.43 -17.80
N ILE A 142 -1.93 -3.91 -18.46
CA ILE A 142 -1.77 -2.46 -18.61
C ILE A 142 -2.94 -1.87 -19.39
N GLY A 143 -3.49 -0.76 -18.91
CA GLY A 143 -4.43 0.06 -19.67
C GLY A 143 -3.66 0.81 -20.76
N ILE A 144 -3.84 0.43 -22.02
CA ILE A 144 -3.36 1.19 -23.18
C ILE A 144 -4.52 2.06 -23.65
N THR A 145 -4.35 3.38 -23.58
CA THR A 145 -5.34 4.33 -24.10
C THR A 145 -4.89 4.83 -25.47
N ASN A 146 -5.52 4.32 -26.53
CA ASN A 146 -5.29 4.78 -27.90
C ASN A 146 -5.91 6.18 -28.05
N MET A 147 -5.13 7.17 -28.49
CA MET A 147 -5.60 8.55 -28.66
C MET A 147 -6.50 8.75 -29.91
N THR A 148 -6.99 7.66 -30.52
CA THR A 148 -7.65 7.68 -31.84
C THR A 148 -9.19 7.67 -31.81
N GLU A 149 -9.83 7.53 -30.65
CA GLU A 149 -11.31 7.42 -30.54
C GLU A 149 -11.99 8.62 -29.83
N GLN A 150 -11.46 9.83 -29.99
CA GLN A 150 -12.19 11.05 -29.63
C GLN A 150 -12.11 12.07 -30.77
N ARG A 151 -12.91 11.84 -31.82
CA ARG A 151 -13.40 12.85 -32.76
C ARG A 151 -14.84 12.57 -33.14
#